data_AF-A0A5S3QPY2-F1
#
_entry.id   AF-A0A5S3QPY2-F1
#
_cell.length_a   1.000
_cell.length_b   1.000
_cell.length_c   1.000
_cell.angle_alpha   90.00
_cell.angle_beta   90.00
_cell.angle_gamma   90.00
#
_symmetry.space_group_name_H-M   'P 1'
#
loop_
_entity.id
_entity.type
_entity.pdbx_description
1 polymer ?
#
loop_
_entity_poly.entity_id
_entity_poly.type
_entity_poly.pdbx_seq_one_letter_code
_entity_poly.pdbx_strand_id
1 'polypeptide(L)' 'SVHFWPAASYFDSANFSITKLNPLLKSKAVLCPGLRIRFVTKQTKDTQEWHYEAGLEDYLKDSAEGYEVLP' A
#
# COMPACT_ATOMS: atom_id res chain seq x y z
N SER A 1 5.52 -11.66 14.15
CA SER A 1 6.18 -10.42 13.70
C SER A 1 7.53 -10.81 13.12
N VAL A 2 7.87 -10.29 11.94
CA VAL A 2 9.12 -10.64 11.22
C VAL A 2 9.89 -9.36 10.97
N HIS A 3 11.17 -9.38 11.32
CA HIS A 3 12.12 -8.30 11.05
C HIS A 3 13.32 -8.89 10.34
N PHE A 4 13.80 -8.22 9.31
CA PHE A 4 14.96 -8.66 8.55
C PHE A 4 15.70 -7.45 7.97
N TRP A 5 16.95 -7.67 7.60
CA TRP A 5 17.80 -6.70 6.94
C TRP A 5 18.33 -7.31 5.64
N PRO A 6 18.22 -6.61 4.50
CA PRO A 6 18.78 -7.10 3.24
C PRO A 6 20.30 -7.17 3.34
N ALA A 7 20.87 -8.31 2.96
CA ALA A 7 22.31 -8.48 2.87
C ALA A 7 22.82 -7.81 1.59
N ALA A 8 23.43 -6.62 1.72
CA ALA A 8 23.81 -5.74 0.61
C ALA A 8 24.70 -6.40 -0.46
N SER A 9 25.44 -7.46 -0.13
CA SER A 9 26.25 -8.22 -1.09
C SER A 9 25.46 -8.92 -2.19
N TYR A 10 24.15 -9.14 -1.98
CA TYR A 10 23.28 -9.83 -2.94
C TYR A 10 22.39 -8.91 -3.77
N PHE A 11 22.43 -7.59 -3.53
CA PHE A 11 21.55 -6.63 -4.18
C PHE A 11 22.34 -5.43 -4.70
N ASP A 12 21.98 -4.93 -5.87
CA ASP A 12 22.52 -3.66 -6.39
C ASP A 12 22.21 -2.47 -5.45
N SER A 13 21.12 -2.58 -4.68
CA SER A 13 20.74 -1.63 -3.63
C SER A 13 20.02 -2.34 -2.49
N ALA A 14 20.49 -2.13 -1.27
CA ALA A 14 19.86 -2.62 -0.05
C ALA A 14 18.67 -1.75 0.41
N ASN A 15 18.31 -0.70 -0.34
CA ASN A 15 17.22 0.20 0.00
C ASN A 15 15.87 -0.36 -0.45
N PHE A 16 14.85 -0.22 0.40
CA PHE A 16 13.48 -0.54 0.02
C PHE A 16 12.88 0.56 -0.87
N SER A 17 12.32 0.16 -2.00
CA SER A 17 11.59 1.08 -2.89
C SER A 17 10.18 1.32 -2.37
N ILE A 18 9.99 2.41 -1.63
CA ILE A 18 8.68 2.82 -1.10
C ILE A 18 7.68 3.04 -2.24
N THR A 19 8.13 3.63 -3.35
CA THR A 19 7.30 3.86 -4.54
C THR A 19 6.73 2.58 -5.16
N LYS A 20 7.42 1.45 -5.02
CA LYS A 20 6.91 0.13 -5.46
C LYS A 20 6.13 -0.61 -4.37
N LEU A 21 6.57 -0.52 -3.11
CA LEU A 21 5.93 -1.19 -1.98
C LEU A 21 4.52 -0.65 -1.71
N ASN A 22 4.35 0.66 -1.82
CA ASN A 22 3.09 1.33 -1.52
C ASN A 22 1.90 0.81 -2.37
N PRO A 23 1.94 0.87 -3.73
CA PRO A 23 0.85 0.31 -4.54
C PRO A 23 0.68 -1.21 -4.37
N LEU A 24 1.76 -1.94 -4.06
CA LEU A 24 1.67 -3.37 -3.78
C LEU A 24 0.91 -3.65 -2.49
N LEU A 25 1.16 -2.90 -1.42
CA LEU A 25 0.42 -3.03 -0.17
C LEU A 25 -1.04 -2.59 -0.34
N LYS A 26 -1.29 -1.44 -1.00
CA LYS A 26 -2.66 -0.97 -1.29
C LYS A 26 -3.45 -2.03 -2.06
N SER A 27 -2.90 -2.58 -3.14
CA SER A 27 -3.58 -3.62 -3.93
C SER A 27 -3.89 -4.89 -3.12
N LYS A 28 -3.04 -5.29 -2.17
CA LYS A 28 -3.35 -6.41 -1.27
C LYS A 28 -4.53 -6.09 -0.33
N ALA A 29 -4.62 -4.87 0.20
CA ALA A 29 -5.77 -4.46 1.00
C ALA A 29 -7.07 -4.39 0.18
N VAL A 30 -6.99 -3.95 -1.08
CA VAL A 30 -8.15 -3.88 -2.00
C VAL A 30 -8.65 -5.27 -2.40
N LEU A 31 -7.73 -6.19 -2.73
CA LEU A 31 -8.07 -7.54 -3.19
C LEU A 31 -8.46 -8.48 -2.04
N CYS A 32 -8.18 -8.11 -0.80
CA CYS A 32 -8.54 -8.88 0.40
C CYS A 32 -9.46 -8.03 1.29
N PRO A 33 -10.79 -8.02 1.04
CA PRO A 33 -11.75 -7.26 1.83
C PRO A 33 -11.63 -7.56 3.34
N GLY A 34 -11.68 -6.52 4.16
CA GLY A 34 -11.51 -6.61 5.62
C GLY A 34 -10.05 -6.74 6.10
N LEU A 35 -9.07 -6.79 5.19
CA LEU A 35 -7.65 -6.76 5.56
C LEU A 35 -7.21 -5.32 5.82
N ARG A 36 -6.87 -5.02 7.08
CA ARG A 36 -6.25 -3.75 7.46
C ARG A 36 -4.74 -3.82 7.33
N ILE A 37 -4.16 -2.95 6.49
CA ILE A 37 -2.72 -2.82 6.30
C ILE A 37 -2.28 -1.45 6.79
N ARG A 38 -1.27 -1.43 7.69
CA ARG A 38 -0.63 -0.20 8.16
C ARG A 38 0.84 -0.19 7.74
N PHE A 39 1.23 0.83 6.99
CA PHE A 39 2.60 1.02 6.53
C PHE A 39 3.22 2.26 7.20
N VAL A 40 4.24 2.04 8.03
CA VAL A 40 4.91 3.10 8.83
C VAL A 40 6.32 3.30 8.32
N THR A 41 6.60 4.48 7.76
CA THR A 41 7.93 4.86 7.30
C THR A 41 8.63 5.68 8.39
N LYS A 42 9.54 5.05 9.13
CA LYS A 42 10.23 5.71 10.27
C LYS A 42 11.15 6.86 9.85
N GLN A 43 11.63 6.87 8.60
CA GLN A 43 12.54 7.88 8.08
C GLN A 43 11.83 9.23 7.90
N THR A 44 10.64 9.22 7.30
CA THR A 44 9.83 10.43 7.07
C THR A 44 8.80 10.67 8.17
N LYS A 45 8.58 9.68 9.04
CA LYS A 45 7.51 9.62 10.05
C LYS A 45 6.10 9.53 9.45
N ASP A 46 5.99 9.20 8.16
CA ASP A 46 4.70 9.02 7.52
C ASP A 46 4.08 7.67 7.89
N THR A 47 2.77 7.68 8.08
CA THR A 47 1.95 6.47 8.25
C THR A 47 0.84 6.49 7.24
N GLN A 48 0.69 5.37 6.53
CA GLN A 48 -0.39 5.13 5.61
C GLN A 48 -1.16 3.91 6.06
N GLU A 49 -2.47 3.94 5.88
CA GLU A 49 -3.35 2.85 6.28
C GLU A 49 -4.41 2.61 5.21
N TRP A 50 -4.65 1.33 4.92
CA TRP A 50 -5.68 0.88 4.00
C TRP A 50 -6.54 -0.16 4.68
N HIS A 51 -7.85 0.02 4.54
CA HIS A 51 -8.86 -0.92 4.99
C HIS A 51 -10.07 -0.76 4.08
N TYR A 52 -10.29 -1.74 3.20
CA TYR A 52 -11.39 -1.74 2.24
C TYR A 52 -12.36 -2.85 2.62
N GLU A 53 -13.62 -2.50 2.92
CA GLU A 53 -14.63 -3.46 3.39
C GLU A 53 -15.38 -4.09 2.21
N ALA A 54 -15.66 -3.33 1.15
CA ALA A 54 -16.19 -3.82 -0.12
C ALA A 54 -15.09 -4.05 -1.18
N GLY A 55 -13.81 -3.99 -0.77
CA GLY A 55 -12.66 -4.30 -1.63
C GLY A 55 -12.55 -3.41 -2.86
N LEU A 56 -12.68 -4.01 -4.04
CA LEU A 56 -12.53 -3.31 -5.32
C LEU A 56 -13.60 -2.24 -5.55
N GLU A 57 -14.82 -2.43 -5.05
CA GLU A 57 -15.89 -1.44 -5.20
C GLU A 57 -15.55 -0.12 -4.49
N ASP A 58 -15.13 -0.21 -3.23
CA ASP A 58 -14.69 0.95 -2.46
C ASP A 58 -13.48 1.63 -3.12
N TYR A 59 -12.53 0.84 -3.60
CA TYR A 59 -11.36 1.37 -4.29
C TYR A 59 -11.72 2.12 -5.57
N LEU A 60 -12.66 1.61 -6.37
CA LEU A 60 -13.10 2.27 -7.60
C LEU A 60 -13.86 3.56 -7.30
N LYS A 61 -14.70 3.59 -6.26
CA LYS A 61 -15.39 4.81 -5.80
C LYS A 61 -14.40 5.86 -5.31
N ASP A 62 -13.44 5.47 -4.46
CA ASP A 62 -12.35 6.31 -3.97
C ASP A 62 -11.48 6.86 -5.12
N SER A 63 -11.17 6.01 -6.10
CA SER A 63 -10.36 6.41 -7.26
C SER A 63 -11.09 7.31 -8.26
N ALA A 64 -12.43 7.23 -8.29
CA ALA A 64 -13.28 8.05 -9.14
C ALA A 64 -13.73 9.35 -8.45
N GLU A 65 -13.43 9.53 -7.16
CA GLU A 65 -13.79 10.73 -6.41
C GLU A 65 -13.12 11.97 -7.05
N GLY A 66 -13.92 12.98 -7.38
CA GLY A 66 -13.46 14.19 -8.06
C GLY A 66 -13.53 14.16 -9.60
N TYR A 67 -13.97 13.04 -10.19
CA TYR A 67 -14.31 12.96 -11.62
C TYR A 67 -15.82 13.11 -11.83
N GLU A 68 -16.22 13.75 -12.94
CA GLU A 68 -17.63 13.89 -13.31
C GLU A 68 -18.19 12.53 -13.73
N VAL A 69 -19.23 12.07 -13.04
CA VAL A 69 -19.89 10.80 -13.32
C VAL A 69 -20.92 11.02 -14.41
N LEU A 70 -20.70 10.44 -15.59
CA LEU A 70 -21.65 10.51 -16.71
C LEU A 70 -22.79 9.49 -16.51
N PRO A 71 -24.04 9.85 -16.87
CA PRO A 71 -25.21 8.97 -16.77
C PRO A 71 -25.21 7.82 -17.79
#